data_AF-A0A965JZV6-F1
#
_entry.id   AF-A0A965JZV6-F1
#
_cell.length_a   1.000
_cell.length_b   1.000
_cell.length_c   1.000
_cell.angle_alpha   90.00
_cell.angle_beta   90.00
_cell.angle_gamma   90.00
#
_symmetry.space_group_name_H-M   'P 1'
#
loop_
_entity.id
_entity.type
_entity.pdbx_description
1 polymer ?
#
loop_
_entity_poly.entity_id
_entity_poly.type
_entity_poly.pdbx_seq_one_letter_code
_entity_poly.pdbx_strand_id
1 'polypeptide(L)'
;LKVMNELNITIAQNPRLPWSDKFAIFRTDSAIKPFIRQEEEGVKMKAIAEGSELEFRHDKHEYGVDTWRNVGYGFWQHACQVKLIKS
;
A
#
# COMPACT_ATOMS: atom_id res chain seq x y z
N LEU A 1 -8.29 -6.35 38.05
CA LEU A 1 -7.56 -6.31 36.77
C LEU A 1 -7.24 -4.86 36.40
N LYS A 2 -6.08 -4.35 36.84
CA LYS A 2 -5.55 -3.05 36.41
C LYS A 2 -4.44 -3.32 35.40
N VAL A 3 -4.77 -3.28 34.10
CA VAL A 3 -3.80 -3.32 32.98
C VAL A 3 -4.04 -2.15 32.02
N MET A 4 -4.95 -1.21 32.35
CA MET A 4 -5.28 -0.07 31.48
C MET A 4 -4.39 1.17 31.69
N ASN A 5 -3.54 1.22 32.72
CA ASN A 5 -2.76 2.43 33.04
C ASN A 5 -1.47 2.59 32.21
N GLU A 6 -1.05 1.57 31.45
CA GLU A 6 0.22 1.58 30.70
C GLU A 6 0.02 1.53 29.17
N LEU A 7 -1.23 1.45 28.70
CA LEU A 7 -1.54 1.35 27.28
C LEU A 7 -1.91 2.73 26.71
N ASN A 8 -0.97 3.33 25.98
CA ASN A 8 -1.24 4.55 25.22
C ASN A 8 -1.76 4.20 23.82
N ILE A 9 -3.06 4.42 23.59
CA ILE A 9 -3.69 4.26 22.27
C ILE A 9 -3.89 5.65 21.66
N THR A 10 -3.27 5.89 20.51
CA THR A 10 -3.51 7.08 19.70
C THR A 10 -4.28 6.70 18.43
N ILE A 11 -5.30 7.48 18.10
CA ILE A 11 -6.12 7.27 16.92
C ILE A 11 -5.55 8.15 15.80
N ALA A 12 -5.03 7.52 14.75
CA ALA A 12 -4.66 8.18 13.51
C ALA A 12 -5.62 7.72 12.40
N GLN A 13 -6.58 8.58 12.02
CA GLN A 13 -7.53 8.27 10.96
C GLN A 13 -6.86 8.46 9.60
N ASN A 14 -6.87 7.41 8.76
CA ASN A 14 -6.42 7.50 7.38
C ASN A 14 -7.64 7.47 6.44
N PRO A 15 -8.03 8.60 5.84
CA PRO A 15 -9.21 8.68 4.98
C PRO A 15 -9.07 7.89 3.66
N ARG A 16 -7.87 7.41 3.31
CA ARG A 16 -7.63 6.59 2.12
C ARG A 16 -7.88 5.09 2.34
N LEU A 17 -8.12 4.66 3.59
CA LEU A 17 -8.37 3.26 3.93
C LEU A 17 -9.89 3.02 4.12
N PRO A 18 -10.54 2.16 3.32
CA PRO A 18 -11.97 1.86 3.45
C PRO A 18 -12.26 0.82 4.56
N TRP A 19 -11.41 0.73 5.59
CA TRP A 19 -11.51 -0.31 6.61
C TRP A 19 -12.40 0.15 7.78
N SER A 20 -13.48 -0.58 8.04
CA SER A 20 -14.40 -0.35 9.17
C SER A 20 -14.09 -1.25 10.37
N ASP A 21 -13.71 -2.49 10.12
CA ASP A 21 -13.57 -3.57 11.10
C ASP A 21 -12.14 -4.14 11.16
N LYS A 22 -11.21 -3.56 10.40
CA LYS A 22 -9.83 -4.03 10.26
C LYS A 22 -8.87 -2.96 10.72
N PHE A 23 -7.82 -3.39 11.42
CA PHE A 23 -6.68 -2.54 11.76
C PHE A 23 -5.38 -3.32 11.61
N ALA A 24 -4.30 -2.61 11.33
CA ALA A 24 -2.97 -3.19 11.20
C ALA A 24 -2.14 -2.87 12.44
N ILE A 25 -1.45 -3.88 12.97
CA ILE A 25 -0.54 -3.75 14.10
C ILE A 25 0.87 -3.88 13.56
N PHE A 26 1.72 -2.92 13.91
CA PHE A 26 3.12 -2.89 13.52
C PHE A 26 3.99 -2.92 14.76
N ARG A 27 5.00 -3.79 14.75
CA ARG A 27 5.99 -3.86 15.82
C ARG A 27 6.96 -2.68 15.73
N THR A 28 7.16 -1.94 16.84
CA THR A 28 8.00 -0.73 16.88
C THR A 28 9.28 -0.88 17.71
N ASP A 29 9.43 -1.95 18.47
CA ASP A 29 10.58 -2.23 19.35
C ASP A 29 11.72 -2.99 18.65
N SER A 30 11.51 -3.48 17.43
CA SER A 30 12.53 -4.20 16.67
C SER A 30 13.43 -3.24 15.90
N ALA A 31 14.72 -3.56 15.81
CA ALA A 31 15.63 -2.90 14.87
C ALA A 31 15.24 -3.15 13.40
N ILE A 32 14.44 -4.20 13.14
CA ILE A 32 14.01 -4.57 11.80
C ILE A 32 12.58 -4.08 11.59
N LYS A 33 12.43 -3.16 10.64
CA LYS A 33 11.12 -2.63 10.26
C LYS A 33 10.22 -3.71 9.64
N PRO A 34 8.90 -3.62 9.82
CA PRO A 34 7.96 -4.47 9.12
C PRO A 34 8.03 -4.25 7.60
N PHE A 35 7.69 -5.30 6.84
CA PHE A 35 7.60 -5.23 5.39
C PHE A 35 6.40 -4.38 4.97
N ILE A 36 6.66 -3.15 4.51
CA ILE A 36 5.63 -2.21 4.06
C ILE A 36 5.89 -1.89 2.59
N ARG A 37 4.89 -2.19 1.75
CA ARG A 37 4.86 -1.71 0.36
C ARG A 37 4.34 -0.28 0.37
N GLN A 38 5.15 0.64 -0.12
CA GLN A 38 4.77 2.03 -0.35
C GLN A 38 4.59 2.22 -1.85
N GLU A 39 3.47 2.83 -2.23
CA GLU A 39 3.20 3.19 -3.62
C GLU A 39 3.18 4.72 -3.68
N GLU A 40 4.11 5.29 -4.45
CA GLU A 40 4.17 6.73 -4.69
C GLU A 40 3.31 7.08 -5.90
N GLU A 41 3.44 6.28 -6.96
CA GLU A 41 2.68 6.43 -8.18
C GLU A 41 2.00 5.12 -8.56
N GLY A 42 0.66 5.18 -8.60
CA GLY A 42 -0.18 4.09 -9.09
C GLY A 42 0.14 3.73 -10.54
N VAL A 43 -0.51 2.69 -11.05
CA VAL A 43 -0.29 2.25 -12.44
C VAL A 43 -0.73 3.35 -13.40
N LYS A 44 0.24 3.94 -14.12
CA LYS A 44 -0.03 4.90 -15.19
C LYS A 44 0.10 4.19 -16.52
N MET A 45 -0.99 4.20 -17.28
CA MET A 45 -1.03 3.72 -18.65
C MET A 45 -0.67 4.88 -19.58
N LYS A 46 0.36 4.67 -20.41
CA LYS A 46 0.70 5.53 -21.54
C LYS A 46 0.41 4.74 -22.80
N ALA A 47 -0.33 5.33 -23.74
CA ALA A 47 -0.67 4.67 -24.99
C ALA A 47 -0.34 5.59 -26.16
N ILE A 48 0.38 5.04 -27.13
CA ILE A 48 0.52 5.57 -28.48
C ILE A 48 -0.37 4.65 -29.33
N ALA A 49 -1.61 5.09 -29.54
CA ALA A 49 -2.67 4.32 -30.17
C ALA A 49 -3.38 5.19 -31.23
N GLU A 50 -4.70 5.03 -31.39
CA GLU A 50 -5.53 5.66 -32.44
C GLU A 50 -5.27 7.16 -32.61
N GLY A 51 -4.83 7.52 -33.82
CA GLY A 51 -4.52 8.90 -34.21
C GLY A 51 -3.05 9.31 -34.01
N SER A 52 -2.16 8.38 -33.66
CA SER A 52 -0.72 8.64 -33.58
C SER A 52 -0.01 8.47 -34.92
N GLU A 53 1.08 9.22 -35.15
CA GLU A 53 1.89 9.14 -36.37
C GLU A 53 2.49 7.73 -36.59
N LEU A 54 2.66 6.98 -35.49
CA LEU A 54 3.22 5.63 -35.47
C LEU A 54 2.22 4.59 -35.99
N GLU A 55 0.95 4.73 -35.65
CA GLU A 55 -0.14 3.94 -36.24
C GLU A 55 -0.26 4.22 -37.74
N PHE A 56 -0.29 5.49 -38.16
CA PHE A 56 -0.43 5.84 -39.57
C PHE A 56 0.71 5.34 -40.47
N ARG A 57 1.95 5.35 -39.97
CA ARG A 57 3.12 4.95 -40.77
C ARG A 57 3.50 3.47 -40.65
N HIS A 58 3.19 2.83 -39.53
CA HIS A 58 3.70 1.48 -39.22
C HIS A 58 2.63 0.47 -38.78
N ASP A 59 1.35 0.86 -38.67
CA ASP A 59 0.21 0.01 -38.29
C ASP A 59 0.46 -0.75 -36.97
N LYS A 60 0.97 -0.03 -35.96
CA LYS A 60 1.35 -0.56 -34.65
C LYS A 60 0.88 0.35 -33.53
N HIS A 61 0.48 -0.26 -32.42
CA HIS A 61 0.18 0.44 -31.17
C HIS A 61 1.23 0.09 -30.13
N GLU A 62 1.63 1.09 -29.35
CA GLU A 62 2.56 0.92 -28.23
C GLU A 62 1.90 1.32 -26.92
N TYR A 63 1.95 0.40 -25.95
CA TYR A 63 1.42 0.62 -24.61
C TYR A 63 2.58 0.57 -23.62
N GLY A 64 2.79 1.67 -22.90
CA GLY A 64 3.72 1.77 -21.79
C GLY A 64 2.97 1.67 -20.46
N VAL A 65 3.45 0.79 -19.58
CA VAL A 65 2.95 0.69 -18.20
C VAL A 65 4.05 1.16 -17.26
N ASP A 66 3.76 2.20 -16.48
CA ASP A 66 4.71 2.78 -15.53
C ASP A 66 4.15 2.72 -14.11
N THR A 67 5.01 2.40 -13.14
CA THR A 67 4.65 2.43 -11.72
C THR A 67 5.89 2.64 -10.86
N TRP A 68 5.78 3.52 -9.86
CA TRP A 68 6.80 3.70 -8.83
C TRP A 68 6.35 3.13 -7.49
N ARG A 69 7.11 2.14 -7.04
CA ARG A 69 6.86 1.43 -5.79
C ARG A 69 8.16 1.30 -5.03
N ASN A 70 8.10 1.56 -3.73
CA ASN A 70 9.19 1.25 -2.82
C ASN A 70 8.79 0.06 -1.94
N VAL A 71 9.77 -0.78 -1.68
CA VAL A 71 9.65 -1.89 -0.75
C VAL A 71 10.75 -1.72 0.28
N GLY A 72 10.36 -1.32 1.49
CA GLY A 72 11.26 -1.38 2.61
C GLY A 72 11.50 -2.85 2.96
N TYR A 73 12.66 -3.41 2.58
CA TYR A 73 13.05 -4.76 3.01
C TYR A 73 12.96 -4.86 4.54
N GLY A 74 12.19 -5.84 4.99
CA GLY A 74 11.76 -6.02 6.38
C GLY A 74 11.12 -7.38 6.54
N PHE A 75 10.91 -7.80 7.79
CA PHE A 75 10.24 -9.07 8.06
C PHE A 75 8.73 -8.89 8.07
N TRP A 76 8.03 -9.72 7.29
CA TRP A 76 6.57 -9.69 7.23
C TRP A 76 5.95 -10.08 8.57
N GLN A 77 6.63 -10.90 9.38
CA GLN A 77 6.19 -11.34 10.71
C GLN A 77 6.06 -10.19 11.72
N HIS A 78 6.59 -9.00 11.42
CA HIS A 78 6.51 -7.83 12.28
C HIS A 78 5.28 -6.94 12.00
N ALA A 79 4.40 -7.34 11.09
CA ALA A 79 3.11 -6.72 10.86
C ALA A 79 2.00 -7.78 10.82
N CYS A 80 0.85 -7.47 11.42
CA CYS A 80 -0.33 -8.33 11.36
C CYS A 80 -1.58 -7.49 11.08
N GLN A 81 -2.45 -7.98 10.20
CA GLN A 81 -3.79 -7.42 10.02
C GLN A 81 -4.76 -8.18 10.92
N VAL A 82 -5.48 -7.46 11.75
CA VAL A 82 -6.49 -8.02 12.66
C VAL A 82 -7.87 -7.54 12.24
N LYS A 83 -8.87 -8.43 12.36
CA LYS A 83 -10.28 -8.13 12.16
C LYS A 83 -11.00 -8.19 13.51
N LEU A 84 -11.75 -7.14 13.84
CA LEU A 84 -12.64 -7.13 14.99
C LEU A 84 -13.82 -8.06 14.72
N ILE A 85 -14.04 -9.00 15.63
CA ILE A 85 -15.20 -9.89 15.62
C ILE A 85 -16.04 -9.49 16.83
N LYS A 86 -17.32 -9.20 16.60
CA LYS A 86 -18.26 -8.90 17.69
C LYS A 86 -18.53 -10.20 18.43
N SER A 87 -18.28 -10.21 19.75
CA SER A 87 -18.61 -11.33 20.63
C SER A 87 -20.11 -11.52 20.77
#